data_AF-A0AAE2BTE0-F1
#
_entry.id   AF-A0AAE2BTE0-F1
#
_cell.length_a   1.000
_cell.length_b   1.000
_cell.length_c   1.000
_cell.angle_alpha   90.00
_cell.angle_beta   90.00
_cell.angle_gamma   90.00
#
_symmetry.space_group_name_H-M   'P 1'
#
loop_
_entity.id
_entity.type
_entity.pdbx_description
1 polymer ?
#
loop_
_entity_poly.entity_id
_entity_poly.type
_entity_poly.pdbx_seq_one_letter_code
_entity_poly.pdbx_strand_id
1 'polypeptide(L)'
;MATRQIFLFLCLCFVVFFVSADGRSAHDELMKYGFPIGLLPANVDSFTINSTSGVFSVRLGGSCRVTLPPDNYLATYSNKITGKIVENRIAELDGISVRAFFKWWGITGIRSNGENLVFEVGVVTAKYPSKNFDKSPLCEGTRSSS
;
A
#
# COMPACT_ATOMS: atom_id res chain seq x y z
N MET A 1 -24.07 -41.25 29.89
CA MET A 1 -24.85 -40.33 30.74
C MET A 1 -23.84 -39.35 31.34
N ALA A 2 -23.48 -38.29 30.60
CA ALA A 2 -23.89 -36.89 30.85
C ALA A 2 -23.52 -36.45 32.29
N THR A 3 -22.62 -35.50 32.55
CA THR A 3 -22.65 -34.07 32.15
C THR A 3 -21.22 -33.45 32.35
N ARG A 4 -20.61 -32.74 31.37
CA ARG A 4 -20.46 -31.26 31.28
C ARG A 4 -20.57 -30.53 32.65
N GLN A 5 -19.61 -29.71 33.13
CA GLN A 5 -19.25 -28.39 32.59
C GLN A 5 -18.15 -27.74 33.49
N ILE A 6 -17.00 -27.32 32.90
CA ILE A 6 -16.23 -26.06 33.11
C ILE A 6 -15.67 -25.70 34.52
N PHE A 7 -14.32 -25.58 34.65
CA PHE A 7 -13.50 -24.33 34.80
C PHE A 7 -12.04 -24.66 35.24
N LEU A 8 -11.10 -23.73 34.97
CA LEU A 8 -9.69 -23.58 35.44
C LEU A 8 -8.59 -23.95 34.41
N PHE A 9 -8.08 -23.00 33.60
CA PHE A 9 -7.00 -22.02 33.86
C PHE A 9 -5.62 -22.63 34.22
N LEU A 10 -4.74 -22.81 33.22
CA LEU A 10 -3.31 -22.44 33.18
C LEU A 10 -2.59 -23.16 32.02
N CYS A 11 -2.23 -22.45 30.95
CA CYS A 11 -1.04 -22.81 30.16
C CYS A 11 -0.50 -21.59 29.41
N LEU A 12 0.38 -20.90 30.13
CA LEU A 12 1.49 -20.04 29.71
C LEU A 12 1.56 -19.59 28.24
N CYS A 13 1.27 -18.31 28.04
CA CYS A 13 2.14 -17.32 27.42
C CYS A 13 3.21 -17.83 26.43
N PHE A 14 2.80 -18.06 25.17
CA PHE A 14 3.69 -17.80 24.04
C PHE A 14 3.15 -16.62 23.23
N VAL A 15 2.86 -15.52 23.94
CA VAL A 15 2.59 -14.24 23.30
C VAL A 15 3.93 -13.55 23.08
N VAL A 16 4.66 -14.00 22.06
CA VAL A 16 5.69 -13.16 21.45
C VAL A 16 4.96 -12.12 20.59
N PHE A 17 4.33 -11.15 21.26
CA PHE A 17 4.04 -9.86 20.64
C PHE A 17 5.36 -9.09 20.60
N PHE A 18 6.18 -9.36 19.59
CA PHE A 18 7.13 -8.35 19.12
C PHE A 18 6.37 -7.44 18.14
N VAL A 19 5.47 -6.60 18.67
CA VAL A 19 5.10 -5.37 17.97
C VAL A 19 6.06 -4.31 18.46
N SER A 20 7.16 -4.15 17.72
CA SER A 20 8.01 -2.99 17.83
C SER A 20 8.03 -2.30 16.49
N ALA A 21 7.14 -1.31 16.35
CA ALA A 21 7.31 -0.22 15.42
C ALA A 21 6.64 1.00 16.05
N ASP A 22 7.38 1.67 16.93
CA ASP A 22 7.13 3.06 17.25
C ASP A 22 7.48 3.85 15.97
N GLY A 23 6.53 3.87 15.03
CA GLY A 23 6.73 4.31 13.66
C GLY A 23 5.38 4.34 12.95
N ARG A 24 4.94 5.54 12.55
CA ARG A 24 3.72 5.72 11.75
C ARG A 24 3.78 4.79 10.53
N SER A 25 2.71 4.04 10.28
CA SER A 25 2.67 3.18 9.10
C SER A 25 2.65 4.05 7.83
N ALA A 26 3.21 3.56 6.72
CA ALA A 26 3.16 4.27 5.43
C ALA A 26 1.72 4.64 5.02
N HIS A 27 0.79 3.76 5.38
CA HIS A 27 -0.65 3.89 5.19
C HIS A 27 -1.22 5.10 5.96
N ASP A 28 -0.85 5.27 7.22
CA ASP A 28 -1.28 6.42 8.03
C ASP A 28 -0.71 7.74 7.49
N GLU A 29 0.51 7.71 6.95
CA GLU A 29 1.13 8.89 6.39
C GLU A 29 0.44 9.32 5.08
N LEU A 30 0.08 8.39 4.19
CA LEU A 30 -0.71 8.69 3.00
C LEU A 30 -2.01 9.42 3.33
N MET A 31 -2.74 8.94 4.36
CA MET A 31 -4.02 9.52 4.76
C MET A 31 -3.89 10.98 5.21
N LYS A 32 -2.79 11.35 5.88
CA LYS A 32 -2.55 12.74 6.30
C LYS A 32 -2.39 13.71 5.14
N TYR A 33 -1.94 13.22 3.99
CA TYR A 33 -1.78 14.00 2.78
C TYR A 33 -2.99 13.90 1.84
N GLY A 34 -4.13 13.37 2.30
CA GLY A 34 -5.39 13.35 1.53
C GLY A 34 -5.51 12.18 0.55
N PHE A 35 -4.75 11.10 0.77
CA PHE A 35 -4.80 9.89 -0.03
C PHE A 35 -5.50 8.73 0.69
N PRO A 36 -6.23 7.86 -0.03
CA PRO A 36 -6.82 6.68 0.56
C PRO A 36 -5.74 5.63 0.86
N ILE A 37 -6.02 4.80 1.86
CA ILE A 37 -5.08 3.80 2.37
C ILE A 37 -4.64 2.79 1.29
N GLY A 38 -5.54 2.44 0.37
CA GLY A 38 -5.33 1.36 -0.61
C GLY A 38 -4.50 1.72 -1.82
N LEU A 39 -3.78 2.85 -1.80
CA LEU A 39 -2.75 3.14 -2.79
C LEU A 39 -1.48 2.31 -2.60
N LEU A 40 -1.26 1.80 -1.39
CA LEU A 40 -0.15 0.90 -1.08
C LEU A 40 -0.66 -0.50 -0.74
N PRO A 41 0.10 -1.55 -1.11
CA PRO A 41 -0.23 -2.91 -0.72
C PRO A 41 -0.02 -3.10 0.78
N ALA A 42 -0.70 -4.10 1.36
CA ALA A 42 -0.67 -4.33 2.81
C ALA A 42 0.73 -4.73 3.36
N ASN A 43 1.62 -5.29 2.53
CA ASN A 43 2.92 -5.84 2.94
C ASN A 43 4.06 -4.80 2.88
N VAL A 44 3.88 -3.68 3.59
CA VAL A 44 4.95 -2.68 3.75
C VAL A 44 5.92 -3.13 4.85
N ASP A 45 7.19 -3.28 4.50
CA ASP A 45 8.25 -3.65 5.44
C ASP A 45 8.80 -2.44 6.20
N SER A 46 9.02 -1.34 5.48
CA SER A 46 9.55 -0.11 6.09
C SER A 46 9.17 1.13 5.29
N PHE A 47 9.17 2.26 6.00
CA PHE A 47 8.78 3.55 5.48
C PHE A 47 9.68 4.65 6.02
N THR A 48 10.02 5.60 5.16
CA THR A 48 10.77 6.80 5.52
C THR A 48 10.15 8.00 4.82
N ILE A 49 10.08 9.12 5.52
CA ILE A 49 9.66 10.40 4.95
C ILE A 49 10.46 11.53 5.58
N ASN A 50 10.90 12.47 4.76
CA ASN A 50 11.42 13.74 5.24
C ASN A 50 10.27 14.74 5.33
N SER A 51 9.86 15.10 6.54
CA SER A 51 8.68 15.96 6.78
C SER A 51 8.80 17.38 6.21
N THR A 52 10.02 17.87 5.98
CA THR A 52 10.26 19.21 5.41
C THR A 52 10.16 19.21 3.89
N SER A 53 10.75 18.20 3.23
CA SER A 53 10.81 18.11 1.77
C SER A 53 9.69 17.29 1.15
N GLY A 54 9.03 16.42 1.92
CA GLY A 54 8.03 15.47 1.44
C GLY A 54 8.63 14.25 0.73
N VAL A 55 9.95 14.13 0.62
CA VAL A 55 10.59 12.97 -0.03
C VAL A 55 10.36 11.72 0.82
N PHE A 56 9.81 10.68 0.21
CA PHE A 56 9.52 9.42 0.90
C PHE A 56 10.10 8.21 0.17
N SER A 57 10.31 7.13 0.92
CA SER A 57 10.60 5.80 0.40
C SER A 57 9.81 4.75 1.19
N VAL A 58 9.15 3.85 0.46
CA VAL A 58 8.51 2.64 0.98
C VAL A 58 9.32 1.44 0.50
N ARG A 59 9.53 0.46 1.38
CA ARG A 59 10.05 -0.86 1.00
C ARG A 59 9.01 -1.94 1.26
N LEU A 60 8.92 -2.87 0.33
CA LEU A 60 8.10 -4.08 0.42
C LEU A 60 9.04 -5.30 0.53
N GLY A 61 8.56 -6.40 1.11
CA GLY A 61 9.32 -7.66 1.20
C GLY A 61 9.70 -8.29 -0.14
N GLY A 62 9.12 -7.81 -1.24
CA GLY A 62 9.48 -8.18 -2.60
C GLY A 62 8.67 -7.38 -3.62
N SER A 63 8.91 -7.64 -4.90
CA SER A 63 8.01 -7.14 -5.95
C SER A 63 6.59 -7.66 -5.71
N CYS A 64 5.61 -6.79 -5.78
CA CYS A 64 4.22 -7.11 -5.50
C CYS A 64 3.37 -6.86 -6.75
N ARG A 65 2.56 -7.85 -7.12
CA ARG A 65 1.58 -7.71 -8.20
C ARG A 65 0.20 -7.62 -7.59
N VAL A 66 -0.62 -6.73 -8.12
CA VAL A 66 -2.01 -6.58 -7.68
C VAL A 66 -2.89 -6.32 -8.88
N THR A 67 -4.12 -6.82 -8.80
CA THR A 67 -5.18 -6.47 -9.75
C THR A 67 -5.99 -5.32 -9.16
N LEU A 68 -5.93 -4.14 -9.80
CA LEU A 68 -6.62 -2.94 -9.32
C LEU A 68 -8.12 -2.98 -9.70
N PRO A 69 -9.03 -2.81 -8.73
CA PRO A 69 -10.45 -2.63 -9.02
C PRO A 69 -10.74 -1.24 -9.63
N PRO A 70 -11.79 -1.08 -10.46
CA PRO A 70 -12.78 -2.07 -10.87
C PRO A 70 -12.45 -2.77 -12.21
N ASP A 71 -11.54 -2.20 -13.01
CA ASP A 71 -11.30 -2.63 -14.39
C ASP A 71 -10.30 -3.80 -14.51
N ASN A 72 -9.89 -4.39 -13.39
CA ASN A 72 -8.89 -5.46 -13.30
C ASN A 72 -7.56 -5.11 -13.98
N TYR A 73 -7.11 -3.85 -13.84
CA TYR A 73 -5.81 -3.45 -14.35
C TYR A 73 -4.70 -4.10 -13.53
N LEU A 74 -3.78 -4.77 -14.23
CA LEU A 74 -2.61 -5.35 -13.61
C LEU A 74 -1.59 -4.25 -13.26
N ALA A 75 -1.36 -4.05 -11.97
CA ALA A 75 -0.31 -3.21 -11.43
C ALA A 75 0.83 -4.04 -10.85
N THR A 76 2.04 -3.51 -10.93
CA THR A 76 3.23 -4.07 -10.29
C THR A 76 3.93 -2.98 -9.51
N TYR A 77 4.13 -3.27 -8.24
CA TYR A 77 4.92 -2.51 -7.29
C TYR A 77 6.30 -3.14 -7.18
N SER A 78 7.33 -2.32 -7.32
CA SER A 78 8.72 -2.70 -7.10
C SER A 78 8.97 -2.87 -5.60
N ASN A 79 10.06 -3.54 -5.25
CA ASN A 79 10.44 -3.72 -3.84
C ASN A 79 10.72 -2.38 -3.13
N LYS A 80 11.08 -1.34 -3.88
CA LYS A 80 11.29 0.02 -3.40
C LYS A 80 10.41 0.96 -4.23
N ILE A 81 9.66 1.80 -3.52
CA ILE A 81 8.82 2.87 -4.10
C ILE A 81 9.33 4.18 -3.52
N THR A 82 9.46 5.20 -4.37
CA THR A 82 9.92 6.52 -3.96
C THR A 82 9.06 7.61 -4.56
N GLY A 83 9.04 8.77 -3.92
CA GLY A 83 8.42 9.95 -4.51
C GLY A 83 8.49 11.13 -3.58
N LYS A 84 7.79 12.20 -3.96
CA LYS A 84 7.61 13.40 -3.17
C LYS A 84 6.14 13.60 -2.89
N ILE A 85 5.75 13.57 -1.62
CA ILE A 85 4.37 13.75 -1.18
C ILE A 85 4.19 15.13 -0.56
N VAL A 86 3.13 15.80 -0.98
CA VAL A 86 2.57 17.01 -0.38
C VAL A 86 1.06 16.84 -0.28
N GLU A 87 0.38 17.80 0.33
CA GLU A 87 -1.08 17.75 0.45
C GLU A 87 -1.73 17.54 -0.93
N ASN A 88 -2.51 16.48 -1.04
CA ASN A 88 -3.27 16.07 -2.22
C ASN A 88 -2.43 15.78 -3.48
N ARG A 89 -1.09 15.66 -3.38
CA ARG A 89 -0.23 15.35 -4.53
C ARG A 89 0.98 14.49 -4.17
N ILE A 90 1.18 13.44 -4.96
CA ILE A 90 2.41 12.68 -5.07
C ILE A 90 3.03 12.99 -6.43
N ALA A 91 4.30 13.35 -6.46
CA ALA A 91 5.08 13.63 -7.66
C ALA A 91 6.38 12.84 -7.63
N GLU A 92 7.06 12.76 -8.79
CA GLU A 92 8.34 12.04 -8.93
C GLU A 92 8.23 10.59 -8.44
N LEU A 93 7.05 9.99 -8.62
CA LEU A 93 6.75 8.64 -8.17
C LEU A 93 7.49 7.64 -9.04
N ASP A 94 8.17 6.71 -8.39
CA ASP A 94 8.85 5.61 -9.04
C ASP A 94 8.58 4.30 -8.29
N GLY A 95 8.63 3.20 -9.04
CA GLY A 95 8.42 1.86 -8.51
C GLY A 95 6.99 1.33 -8.63
N ILE A 96 6.06 2.06 -9.24
CA ILE A 96 4.70 1.56 -9.55
C ILE A 96 4.48 1.60 -11.06
N SER A 97 4.06 0.47 -11.64
CA SER A 97 3.80 0.36 -13.07
C SER A 97 2.50 -0.39 -13.35
N VAL A 98 1.78 0.04 -14.38
CA VAL A 98 0.55 -0.60 -14.87
C VAL A 98 0.74 -1.12 -16.29
N ARG A 99 0.05 -2.20 -16.63
CA ARG A 99 0.10 -2.77 -17.98
C ARG A 99 -1.01 -2.18 -18.86
N ALA A 100 -0.64 -1.53 -19.95
CA ALA A 100 -1.57 -0.98 -20.96
C ALA A 100 -0.95 -1.05 -22.36
N PHE A 101 -1.77 -1.26 -23.40
CA PHE A 101 -1.32 -1.39 -24.80
C PHE A 101 -0.11 -2.35 -24.98
N PHE A 102 -0.16 -3.50 -24.29
CA PHE A 102 0.90 -4.52 -24.27
C PHE A 102 2.26 -4.08 -23.69
N LYS A 103 2.38 -2.86 -23.16
CA LYS A 103 3.60 -2.33 -22.52
C LYS A 103 3.35 -2.04 -21.03
N TRP A 104 4.43 -1.90 -20.28
CA TRP A 104 4.42 -1.41 -18.91
C TRP A 104 4.64 0.09 -18.90
N TRP A 105 3.82 0.80 -18.12
CA TRP A 105 3.86 2.24 -17.98
C TRP A 105 4.02 2.60 -16.52
N GLY A 106 5.02 3.42 -16.21
CA GLY A 106 5.24 3.94 -14.86
C GLY A 106 4.17 4.96 -14.49
N ILE A 107 3.72 4.90 -13.23
CA ILE A 107 2.93 5.97 -12.61
C ILE A 107 3.91 6.96 -12.01
N THR A 108 3.95 8.17 -12.55
CA THR A 108 4.93 9.22 -12.16
C THR A 108 4.37 10.21 -11.16
N GLY A 109 3.06 10.19 -10.94
CA GLY A 109 2.38 11.07 -10.00
C GLY A 109 0.94 10.67 -9.76
N ILE A 110 0.39 11.15 -8.64
CA ILE A 110 -1.01 10.94 -8.25
C ILE A 110 -1.52 12.24 -7.63
N ARG A 111 -2.69 12.70 -8.05
CA ARG A 111 -3.38 13.84 -7.45
C ARG A 111 -4.69 13.39 -6.83
N SER A 112 -5.01 13.91 -5.66
CA SER A 112 -6.28 13.67 -4.98
C SER A 112 -7.10 14.96 -4.95
N ASN A 113 -8.42 14.85 -5.04
CA ASN A 113 -9.32 15.94 -4.67
C ASN A 113 -10.37 15.48 -3.63
N GLY A 114 -10.06 14.41 -2.90
CA GLY A 114 -10.98 13.74 -1.98
C GLY A 114 -11.85 12.72 -2.70
N GLU A 115 -12.64 13.13 -3.70
CA GLU A 115 -13.58 12.23 -4.39
C GLU A 115 -12.92 11.34 -5.44
N ASN A 116 -11.89 11.86 -6.10
CA ASN A 116 -11.22 11.20 -7.21
C ASN A 116 -9.70 11.29 -7.08
N LEU A 117 -9.06 10.27 -7.63
CA LEU A 117 -7.63 10.20 -7.88
C LEU A 117 -7.35 10.36 -9.37
N VAL A 118 -6.36 11.17 -9.70
CA VAL A 118 -5.83 11.33 -11.05
C VAL A 118 -4.41 10.80 -11.06
N PHE A 119 -4.20 9.69 -11.77
CA PHE A 119 -2.91 9.04 -11.95
C PHE A 119 -2.24 9.59 -13.19
N GLU A 120 -0.99 10.04 -13.06
CA GLU A 120 -0.12 10.46 -14.17
C GLU A 120 0.65 9.21 -14.64
N VAL A 121 0.38 8.75 -15.86
CA VAL A 121 0.89 7.48 -16.43
C VAL A 121 1.62 7.78 -17.73
N GLY A 122 2.95 7.87 -17.68
CA GLY A 122 3.73 8.36 -18.82
C GLY A 122 3.32 9.78 -19.22
N VAL A 123 2.74 9.95 -20.41
CA VAL A 123 2.26 11.25 -20.94
C VAL A 123 0.75 11.44 -20.84
N VAL A 124 0.02 10.46 -20.28
CA VAL A 124 -1.43 10.48 -20.16
C VAL A 124 -1.87 10.50 -18.71
N THR A 125 -3.16 10.77 -18.47
CA THR A 125 -3.76 10.73 -17.14
C THR A 125 -4.95 9.79 -17.10
N ALA A 126 -5.12 9.07 -16.00
CA ALA A 126 -6.30 8.25 -15.75
C ALA A 126 -6.99 8.69 -14.45
N LYS A 127 -8.32 8.82 -14.49
CA LYS A 127 -9.12 9.28 -13.35
C LYS A 127 -9.96 8.15 -12.79
N TYR A 128 -9.89 7.95 -11.48
CA TYR A 128 -10.67 6.94 -10.77
C TYR A 128 -11.28 7.51 -9.49
N PRO A 129 -12.47 7.04 -9.07
CA PRO A 129 -13.02 7.36 -7.75
C PRO A 129 -12.09 6.91 -6.61
N SER A 130 -11.85 7.76 -5.62
CA SER A 130 -10.99 7.44 -4.47
C SER A 130 -11.47 6.23 -3.69
N LYS A 131 -12.81 6.04 -3.61
CA LYS A 131 -13.46 4.91 -2.93
C LYS A 131 -13.03 3.53 -3.43
N ASN A 132 -12.49 3.44 -4.65
CA ASN A 132 -11.97 2.17 -5.19
C ASN A 132 -10.70 1.72 -4.45
N PHE A 133 -10.07 2.62 -3.69
CA PHE A 133 -8.82 2.42 -2.98
C PHE A 133 -8.99 2.50 -1.46
N ASP A 134 -10.20 2.26 -0.93
CA ASP A 134 -10.46 2.29 0.52
C ASP A 134 -9.81 1.12 1.29
N LYS A 135 -9.29 0.11 0.58
CA LYS A 135 -8.66 -1.08 1.16
C LYS A 135 -7.32 -1.34 0.49
N SER A 136 -6.28 -1.59 1.29
CA SER A 136 -4.99 -2.03 0.79
C SER A 136 -5.09 -3.39 0.10
N PRO A 137 -4.65 -3.50 -1.17
CA PRO A 137 -4.63 -4.77 -1.85
C PRO A 137 -3.60 -5.72 -1.22
N LEU A 138 -3.92 -7.01 -1.27
CA LEU A 138 -2.96 -8.06 -0.94
C LEU A 138 -2.09 -8.35 -2.16
N CYS A 139 -0.81 -8.59 -1.94
CA CYS A 139 0.08 -8.98 -3.02
C CYS A 139 -0.24 -10.37 -3.54
N GLU A 140 -0.48 -10.45 -4.84
CA GLU A 140 -0.65 -11.69 -5.55
C GLU A 140 0.75 -12.26 -5.85
N GLY A 141 1.06 -13.43 -5.27
CA GLY A 141 2.29 -14.16 -5.58
C GLY A 141 3.47 -13.90 -4.65
N THR A 142 3.23 -13.65 -3.36
CA THR A 142 4.26 -13.87 -2.34
C THR A 142 4.74 -15.31 -2.44
N ARG A 143 5.87 -15.54 -3.11
CA ARG A 143 6.67 -16.72 -2.83
C ARG A 143 7.18 -16.54 -1.42
N SER A 144 6.49 -17.13 -0.45
CA SER A 144 7.12 -17.58 0.78
C SER A 144 8.29 -18.45 0.35
N SER A 145 9.51 -17.91 0.40
CA SER A 145 10.70 -18.72 0.40
C SER A 145 10.56 -19.71 1.56
N SER A 146 10.29 -20.96 1.20
CA SER A 146 10.27 -22.10 2.12
C SER A 146 11.69 -22.43 2.57
#